data_AF-A0AAW1KZ32-F1
#
_entry.id   AF-A0AAW1KZ32-F1
#
_cell.length_a   1.000
_cell.length_b   1.000
_cell.length_c   1.000
_cell.angle_alpha   90.00
_cell.angle_beta   90.00
_cell.angle_gamma   90.00
#
_symmetry.space_group_name_H-M   'P 1'
#
loop_
_entity.id
_entity.type
_entity.pdbx_description
1 polymer ?
#
loop_
_entity_poly.entity_id
_entity_poly.type
_entity_poly.pdbx_seq_one_letter_code
_entity_poly.pdbx_strand_id
1 'polypeptide(L)'
;MSIEGIAGAIDCSHVAIVAPPANHDLYPAAAYYNRKGFYSINIQLIVDANLRIINVNAGFPGSMHDAAIWRMSNINGHLENRYLNDNLDYHLIGDEGYPLSPWLLVK
;
A
#
# COMPACT_ATOMS: atom_id res chain seq x y z
N MET A 1 -2.77 -12.16 17.53
CA MET A 1 -3.55 -11.40 18.52
C MET A 1 -4.38 -10.40 17.73
N SER A 2 -5.70 -10.48 17.79
CA SER A 2 -6.59 -9.49 17.16
C SER A 2 -6.81 -8.33 18.12
N ILE A 3 -6.84 -7.10 17.60
CA ILE A 3 -7.23 -5.91 18.34
C ILE A 3 -8.65 -5.56 17.87
N GLU A 4 -9.55 -5.31 18.82
CA GLU A 4 -10.92 -4.91 18.50
C GLU A 4 -10.92 -3.59 17.69
N GLY A 5 -11.76 -3.53 16.66
CA GLY A 5 -11.80 -2.38 15.74
C GLY A 5 -10.66 -2.32 14.71
N ILE A 6 -9.71 -3.27 14.70
CA ILE A 6 -8.66 -3.34 13.67
C ILE A 6 -8.94 -4.45 12.66
N ALA A 7 -9.19 -4.07 11.41
CA ALA A 7 -9.46 -5.02 10.32
C ALA A 7 -8.19 -5.67 9.76
N GLY A 8 -7.06 -4.94 9.79
CA GLY A 8 -5.79 -5.47 9.28
C GLY A 8 -4.64 -4.48 9.37
N ALA A 9 -3.44 -4.99 9.13
CA ALA A 9 -2.24 -4.20 8.98
C ALA A 9 -1.95 -3.95 7.50
N ILE A 10 -1.55 -2.73 7.16
CA ILE A 10 -1.17 -2.30 5.82
C ILE A 10 0.31 -1.96 5.77
N ASP A 11 1.00 -2.44 4.74
CA ASP A 11 2.39 -2.08 4.46
C ASP A 11 2.70 -2.24 2.96
N CYS A 12 3.77 -1.60 2.52
CA CYS A 12 4.35 -1.78 1.20
C CYS A 12 5.56 -2.72 1.24
N SER A 13 5.69 -3.56 0.23
CA SER A 13 6.82 -4.47 0.07
C SER A 13 7.36 -4.41 -1.36
N HIS A 14 8.65 -4.69 -1.52
CA HIS A 14 9.31 -4.66 -2.83
C HIS A 14 9.50 -6.08 -3.36
N VAL A 15 8.89 -6.37 -4.51
CA VAL A 15 9.16 -7.59 -5.27
C VAL A 15 10.24 -7.28 -6.30
N ALA A 16 11.39 -7.94 -6.18
CA ALA A 16 12.51 -7.72 -7.08
C ALA A 16 12.18 -8.14 -8.52
N ILE A 17 12.64 -7.36 -9.48
CA ILE A 17 12.51 -7.64 -10.91
C ILE A 17 13.85 -7.49 -11.62
N VAL A 18 13.95 -8.09 -12.81
CA VAL A 18 15.01 -7.70 -13.75
C VAL A 18 14.74 -6.27 -14.21
N ALA A 19 15.80 -5.47 -14.31
CA ALA A 19 15.70 -4.09 -14.75
C ALA A 19 14.91 -3.98 -16.07
N PRO A 20 13.91 -3.09 -16.15
CA PRO A 20 13.32 -2.73 -17.43
C PRO A 20 14.38 -2.15 -18.38
N PRO A 21 14.12 -2.08 -19.69
CA PRO A 21 15.00 -1.37 -20.62
C PRO A 21 15.18 0.09 -20.20
N ALA A 22 16.41 0.60 -20.30
CA ALA A 22 16.78 1.92 -19.77
C ALA A 22 15.87 3.06 -20.27
N ASN A 23 15.52 3.04 -21.57
CA ASN A 23 14.75 4.07 -22.24
C ASN A 23 13.37 3.57 -22.72
N HIS A 24 12.72 2.68 -21.97
CA HIS A 24 11.36 2.25 -22.33
C HIS A 24 10.36 3.41 -22.13
N ASP A 25 9.62 3.78 -23.17
CA ASP A 25 8.75 4.96 -23.17
C ASP A 25 7.71 4.98 -22.03
N LEU A 26 7.09 3.83 -21.77
CA LEU A 26 6.08 3.68 -20.71
C LEU A 26 6.61 3.23 -19.35
N TYR A 27 7.77 2.57 -19.30
CA TYR A 27 8.27 1.87 -18.12
C TYR A 27 9.78 2.11 -17.94
N PRO A 28 10.21 3.36 -17.78
CA PRO A 28 11.62 3.69 -17.69
C PRO A 28 12.25 3.01 -16.47
N ALA A 29 13.42 2.39 -16.65
CA ALA A 29 14.08 1.60 -15.60
C ALA A 29 14.28 2.38 -14.28
N ALA A 30 14.55 3.68 -14.37
CA ALA A 30 14.71 4.57 -13.22
C ALA A 30 13.48 4.62 -12.30
N ALA A 31 12.27 4.49 -12.85
CA ALA A 31 11.05 4.46 -12.03
C ALA A 31 10.98 3.19 -11.16
N TYR A 32 11.57 2.09 -11.61
CA TYR A 32 11.53 0.81 -10.89
C TYR A 32 12.66 0.65 -9.88
N TYR A 33 13.66 1.53 -9.91
CA TYR A 33 14.78 1.49 -8.97
C TYR A 33 14.37 2.05 -7.60
N ASN A 34 14.47 1.23 -6.56
CA ASN A 34 14.02 1.57 -5.22
C ASN A 34 15.14 2.12 -4.32
N ARG A 35 14.75 2.66 -3.16
CA ARG A 35 15.68 3.16 -2.12
C ARG A 35 16.61 2.10 -1.53
N LYS A 36 16.35 0.82 -1.75
CA LYS A 36 17.17 -0.32 -1.31
C LYS A 36 18.22 -0.74 -2.35
N GLY A 37 18.31 -0.04 -3.48
CA GLY A 37 19.35 -0.24 -4.48
C GLY A 37 19.07 -1.36 -5.48
N PHE A 38 17.81 -1.73 -5.70
CA PHE A 38 17.44 -2.72 -6.71
C PHE A 38 16.15 -2.36 -7.45
N TYR A 39 15.91 -2.98 -8.60
CA TYR A 39 14.69 -2.79 -9.38
C TYR A 39 13.55 -3.63 -8.80
N SER A 40 12.38 -3.03 -8.62
CA SER A 40 11.25 -3.70 -8.00
C SER A 40 9.90 -3.17 -8.47
N ILE A 41 8.87 -3.98 -8.25
CA ILE A 41 7.48 -3.53 -8.15
C ILE A 41 7.21 -3.28 -6.67
N ASN A 42 6.69 -2.10 -6.32
CA ASN A 42 6.21 -1.81 -4.98
C ASN A 42 4.77 -2.31 -4.85
N ILE A 43 4.53 -3.24 -3.94
CA ILE A 43 3.23 -3.85 -3.68
C ILE A 43 2.70 -3.37 -2.34
N GLN A 44 1.48 -2.88 -2.29
CA GLN A 44 0.77 -2.60 -1.05
C GLN A 44 -0.09 -3.82 -0.70
N LEU A 45 0.03 -4.28 0.54
CA LEU A 45 -0.69 -5.44 1.05
C LEU A 45 -1.47 -5.06 2.30
N ILE A 46 -2.65 -5.65 2.47
CA ILE A 46 -3.38 -5.64 3.74
C ILE A 46 -3.53 -7.08 4.21
N VAL A 47 -3.16 -7.33 5.47
CA VAL A 47 -3.19 -8.65 6.09
C VAL A 47 -4.04 -8.60 7.36
N ASP A 48 -4.95 -9.57 7.50
CA ASP A 48 -5.80 -9.71 8.69
C ASP A 48 -5.05 -10.35 9.88
N ALA A 49 -5.69 -10.40 11.05
CA ALA A 49 -5.11 -11.02 12.25
C ALA A 49 -4.87 -12.54 12.13
N ASN A 50 -5.42 -13.19 11.10
CA ASN A 50 -5.22 -14.61 10.79
C ASN A 50 -4.13 -14.82 9.73
N LEU A 51 -3.34 -13.79 9.43
CA LEU A 51 -2.27 -13.80 8.43
C LEU A 51 -2.77 -14.04 7.00
N ARG A 52 -4.04 -13.72 6.72
CA ARG A 52 -4.61 -13.79 5.37
C ARG A 52 -4.43 -12.46 4.67
N ILE A 53 -3.96 -12.51 3.43
CA ILE A 53 -3.95 -11.35 2.55
C ILE A 53 -5.40 -11.07 2.14
N ILE A 54 -5.91 -9.89 2.52
CA ILE A 54 -7.29 -9.45 2.23
C ILE A 54 -7.32 -8.34 1.17
N ASN A 55 -6.19 -7.73 0.86
CA ASN A 55 -6.04 -6.78 -0.23
C ASN A 55 -4.63 -6.82 -0.81
N VAL A 56 -4.54 -6.65 -2.13
CA VAL A 56 -3.28 -6.53 -2.88
C VAL A 56 -3.40 -5.42 -3.90
N ASN A 57 -2.39 -4.55 -3.93
CA ASN A 57 -2.23 -3.53 -4.95
C ASN A 57 -0.78 -3.54 -5.46
N ALA A 58 -0.56 -4.16 -6.62
CA ALA A 58 0.77 -4.45 -7.17
C ALA A 58 1.10 -3.64 -8.45
N GLY A 59 0.48 -2.48 -8.62
CA GLY A 59 0.57 -1.69 -9.86
C GLY A 59 1.69 -0.65 -9.91
N PHE A 60 2.55 -0.55 -8.88
CA PHE A 60 3.43 0.61 -8.71
C PHE A 60 4.90 0.29 -8.92
N PRO A 61 5.64 1.20 -9.57
CA PRO A 61 7.07 1.02 -9.75
C PRO A 61 7.82 1.24 -8.42
N GLY A 62 8.98 0.61 -8.29
CA GLY A 62 9.76 0.53 -7.05
C GLY A 62 10.19 1.85 -6.42
N SER A 63 10.19 2.96 -7.16
CA SER A 63 10.51 4.29 -6.60
C SER A 63 9.32 4.95 -5.90
N MET A 64 8.10 4.45 -6.05
CA MET A 64 6.90 5.06 -5.47
C MET A 64 6.88 4.93 -3.95
N HIS A 65 6.51 6.03 -3.29
CA HIS A 65 6.30 6.10 -1.84
C HIS A 65 4.95 5.51 -1.42
N ASP A 66 4.91 4.93 -0.21
CA ASP A 66 3.76 4.21 0.32
C ASP A 66 2.52 5.10 0.45
N ALA A 67 2.68 6.34 0.94
CA ALA A 67 1.63 7.36 0.94
C ALA A 67 1.06 7.67 -0.47
N ALA A 68 1.89 7.65 -1.51
CA ALA A 68 1.42 7.90 -2.88
C ALA A 68 0.59 6.71 -3.38
N ILE A 69 1.06 5.49 -3.14
CA ILE A 69 0.33 4.25 -3.45
C ILE A 69 -1.01 4.22 -2.73
N TRP A 70 -1.03 4.55 -1.44
CA TRP A 70 -2.25 4.66 -0.64
C TRP A 70 -3.27 5.63 -1.23
N ARG A 71 -2.85 6.86 -1.59
CA ARG A 71 -3.72 7.88 -2.19
C ARG A 71 -4.36 7.42 -3.50
N MET A 72 -3.63 6.63 -4.29
CA MET A 72 -4.11 6.09 -5.56
C MET A 72 -4.84 4.74 -5.42
N SER A 73 -4.91 4.18 -4.21
CA SER A 73 -5.50 2.86 -3.99
C SER A 73 -7.03 2.91 -3.97
N ASN A 74 -7.65 1.91 -4.61
CA ASN A 74 -9.10 1.74 -4.57
C ASN A 74 -9.61 1.51 -3.14
N ILE A 75 -8.79 0.87 -2.29
CA ILE A 75 -9.17 0.58 -0.91
C ILE A 75 -9.27 1.85 -0.06
N ASN A 76 -8.41 2.85 -0.28
CA ASN A 76 -8.53 4.14 0.41
C ASN A 76 -9.87 4.81 0.06
N GLY A 77 -10.20 4.92 -1.23
CA GLY A 77 -11.47 5.50 -1.67
C GLY A 77 -12.69 4.70 -1.19
N HIS A 78 -12.57 3.37 -1.12
CA HIS A 78 -13.63 2.52 -0.56
C HIS A 78 -13.85 2.82 0.93
N LEU A 79 -12.79 2.89 1.73
CA LEU A 79 -12.87 3.15 3.17
C LEU A 79 -13.36 4.57 3.46
N GLU A 80 -12.95 5.56 2.67
CA GLU A 80 -13.48 6.93 2.75
C GLU A 80 -14.99 6.95 2.51
N ASN A 81 -15.47 6.31 1.45
CA ASN A 81 -16.90 6.22 1.16
C ASN A 81 -17.67 5.51 2.29
N ARG A 82 -17.11 4.42 2.84
CA ARG A 82 -17.70 3.70 3.97
C ARG A 82 -17.76 4.57 5.23
N TYR A 83 -16.72 5.34 5.51
CA TYR A 83 -16.68 6.24 6.64
C TYR A 83 -17.75 7.34 6.52
N LEU A 84 -17.90 7.92 5.31
CA LEU A 84 -18.85 9.00 5.07
C LEU A 84 -20.32 8.55 5.02
N ASN A 85 -20.60 7.31 4.60
CA ASN A 85 -21.97 6.86 4.30
C ASN A 85 -22.48 5.72 5.19
N ASP A 86 -21.59 4.86 5.72
CA ASP A 86 -21.97 3.56 6.31
C ASP A 86 -21.55 3.41 7.78
N ASN A 87 -21.16 4.49 8.47
CA ASN A 87 -20.63 4.47 9.85
C ASN A 87 -19.55 3.38 10.05
N LEU A 88 -18.46 3.49 9.30
CA LEU A 88 -17.31 2.59 9.41
C LEU A 88 -16.83 2.43 10.87
N ASP A 89 -16.81 1.19 11.36
CA ASP A 89 -16.49 0.82 12.75
C ASP A 89 -15.15 0.10 12.90
N TYR A 90 -14.34 0.09 11.85
CA TYR A 90 -13.01 -0.52 11.85
C TYR A 90 -11.96 0.36 11.18
N HIS A 91 -10.70 0.11 11.56
CA HIS A 91 -9.53 0.81 11.07
C HIS A 91 -8.50 -0.16 10.50
N LEU A 92 -7.64 0.36 9.63
CA LEU A 92 -6.36 -0.25 9.31
C LEU A 92 -5.27 0.33 10.23
N ILE A 93 -4.20 -0.43 10.43
CA ILE A 93 -2.97 0.05 11.06
C ILE A 93 -1.82 0.04 10.06
N GLY A 94 -1.10 1.15 9.94
CA GLY A 94 0.07 1.29 9.07
C GLY A 94 1.27 1.90 9.82
N ASP A 95 2.38 2.07 9.11
CA ASP A 95 3.55 2.77 9.61
C ASP A 95 3.50 4.28 9.32
N GLU A 96 4.54 5.01 9.72
CA GLU A 96 4.70 6.46 9.51
C GLU A 96 4.83 6.86 8.02
N GLY A 97 5.00 5.90 7.12
CA GLY A 97 5.02 6.11 5.67
C GLY A 97 3.64 6.41 5.09
N TYR A 98 2.58 6.22 5.86
CA TYR A 98 1.19 6.48 5.48
C TYR A 98 0.65 7.77 6.11
N PRO A 99 -0.34 8.45 5.47
CA PRO A 99 -1.04 9.55 6.10
C PRO A 99 -2.08 9.05 7.11
N LEU A 100 -2.17 9.71 8.27
CA LEU A 100 -3.24 9.49 9.25
C LEU A 100 -4.61 9.87 8.66
N SER A 101 -5.60 9.02 8.85
CA SER A 101 -7.00 9.29 8.52
C SER A 101 -7.95 8.61 9.52
N PRO A 102 -9.26 8.92 9.50
CA PRO A 102 -10.22 8.22 10.36
C PRO A 102 -10.28 6.70 10.16
N TRP A 103 -9.83 6.16 9.03
CA TRP A 103 -9.83 4.73 8.70
C TRP A 103 -8.43 4.10 8.62
N LEU A 104 -7.37 4.88 8.85
CA LEU A 104 -5.97 4.41 8.87
C LEU A 104 -5.21 5.06 10.02
N LEU A 105 -4.94 4.26 11.05
CA LEU A 105 -4.12 4.64 12.19
C LEU A 105 -2.65 4.39 11.86
N VAL A 106 -1.79 5.34 12.20
CA VAL A 106 -0.34 5.25 11.96
C VAL A 106 0.39 5.30 13.30
N LYS A 107 1.50 4.56 13.37
CA LYS A 107 2.36 4.51 14.55
C LYS A 107 3.18 5.79 14.72
#